data_AF-A0A961RUE9-F1
#
_entry.id   AF-A0A961RUE9-F1
#
_cell.length_a   1.000
_cell.length_b   1.000
_cell.length_c   1.000
_cell.angle_alpha   90.00
_cell.angle_beta   90.00
_cell.angle_gamma   90.00
#
_symmetry.space_group_name_H-M   'P 1'
#
loop_
_entity.id
_entity.type
_entity.pdbx_description
1 polymer ?
#
loop_
_entity_poly.entity_id
_entity_poly.type
_entity_poly.pdbx_seq_one_letter_code
_entity_poly.pdbx_strand_id
1 'polypeptide(L)'
;MAKQSEPAGNLVISRRRLIKAGAVLAAAGILPSGFSVQALAAEGMAVGELTIHSLSDGNLVLPLSMLAPDTPQAEVTALLEAAGFSTTGHEPPCNVTLIESGDNKILFDVGAGANFMPSAGNLLESLDAISVSPDDITHVVFTHA
;
A
#
# COMPACT_ATOMS: atom_id res chain seq x y z
N MET A 1 57.34 -18.83 -16.44
CA MET A 1 56.77 -18.19 -15.24
C MET A 1 55.46 -17.54 -15.65
N ALA A 2 54.35 -18.27 -15.51
CA ALA A 2 53.02 -17.80 -15.90
C ALA A 2 52.43 -16.94 -14.77
N LYS A 3 52.06 -15.70 -15.11
CA LYS A 3 51.39 -14.76 -14.20
C LYS A 3 49.90 -15.09 -14.22
N GLN A 4 49.40 -15.67 -13.14
CA GLN A 4 47.95 -15.88 -12.94
C GLN A 4 47.28 -14.51 -12.76
N SER A 5 46.31 -14.21 -13.62
CA SER A 5 45.43 -13.05 -13.52
C SER A 5 44.25 -13.39 -12.59
N GLU A 6 44.09 -12.63 -11.50
CA GLU A 6 42.89 -12.70 -10.66
C GLU A 6 41.65 -12.18 -11.42
N PRO A 7 40.49 -12.86 -11.35
CA PRO A 7 39.27 -12.36 -11.98
C PRO A 7 38.63 -11.26 -11.13
N ALA A 8 38.24 -10.16 -11.77
CA ALA A 8 37.43 -9.11 -11.16
C ALA A 8 36.09 -9.71 -10.69
N GLY A 9 35.90 -9.76 -9.37
CA GLY A 9 34.67 -10.28 -8.77
C GLY A 9 33.47 -9.38 -9.11
N ASN A 10 32.50 -9.94 -9.84
CA ASN A 10 31.20 -9.29 -10.05
C ASN A 10 30.57 -8.96 -8.69
N LEU A 11 30.27 -7.67 -8.47
CA LEU A 11 29.59 -7.22 -7.25
C LEU A 11 28.13 -7.68 -7.29
N VAL A 12 27.85 -8.84 -6.71
CA VAL A 12 26.47 -9.27 -6.47
C VAL A 12 25.88 -8.38 -5.37
N ILE A 13 24.97 -7.48 -5.76
CA ILE A 13 24.20 -6.65 -4.84
C ILE A 13 23.10 -7.52 -4.25
N SER A 14 23.27 -7.92 -2.99
CA SER A 14 22.27 -8.66 -2.21
C SER A 14 21.38 -7.69 -1.42
N ARG A 15 20.09 -8.02 -1.24
CA ARG A 15 19.17 -7.29 -0.33
C ARG A 15 19.80 -7.01 1.03
N ARG A 16 20.54 -7.97 1.58
CA ARG A 16 21.24 -7.84 2.87
C ARG A 16 22.37 -6.80 2.84
N ARG A 17 23.04 -6.64 1.70
CA ARG A 17 24.06 -5.59 1.50
C ARG A 17 23.42 -4.21 1.34
N LEU A 18 22.29 -4.14 0.64
CA LEU A 18 21.51 -2.90 0.49
C LEU A 18 21.00 -2.39 1.85
N ILE A 19 20.40 -3.26 2.67
CA ILE A 19 19.92 -2.90 4.01
C ILE A 19 21.07 -2.44 4.91
N LYS A 20 22.21 -3.13 4.88
CA LYS A 20 23.39 -2.72 5.65
C LYS A 20 23.93 -1.36 5.20
N ALA A 21 23.96 -1.08 3.90
CA ALA A 21 24.37 0.22 3.37
C ALA A 21 23.40 1.34 3.80
N GLY A 22 22.10 1.09 3.73
CA GLY A 22 21.07 2.03 4.20
C GLY A 22 21.16 2.33 5.70
N ALA A 23 21.40 1.31 6.54
CA ALA A 23 21.59 1.49 7.98
C ALA A 23 22.83 2.33 8.32
N VAL A 24 23.92 2.20 7.55
CA VAL A 24 25.13 3.02 7.70
C VAL A 24 24.86 4.48 7.30
N LEU A 25 24.12 4.71 6.22
CA LEU A 25 23.73 6.06 5.79
C LEU A 25 22.80 6.76 6.79
N ALA A 26 21.87 6.00 7.41
CA ALA A 26 21.00 6.49 8.48
C ALA A 26 21.80 6.86 9.74
N ALA A 27 22.70 5.99 10.18
CA ALA A 27 23.55 6.25 11.34
C ALA A 27 24.54 7.41 11.13
N ALA A 28 24.94 7.66 9.88
CA ALA A 28 25.80 8.78 9.50
C ALA A 28 25.06 10.12 9.38
N GLY A 29 23.74 10.16 9.58
CA GLY A 29 22.93 11.39 9.45
C GLY A 29 22.88 11.96 8.04
N ILE A 30 23.19 11.14 7.02
CA ILE A 30 23.21 11.55 5.61
C ILE A 30 21.80 11.44 4.99
N LEU A 31 20.89 10.68 5.61
CA LEU A 31 19.49 10.65 5.19
C LEU A 31 18.78 11.93 5.62
N PRO A 32 18.05 12.61 4.71
CA PRO A 32 17.20 13.74 5.08
C PRO A 32 16.24 13.31 6.20
N SER A 33 16.12 14.13 7.24
CA SER A 33 15.08 13.99 8.27
C SER A 33 13.71 14.10 7.60
N GLY A 34 13.09 12.96 7.34
CA GLY A 34 11.86 12.83 6.54
C GLY A 34 11.84 11.63 5.60
N PHE A 35 12.94 10.89 5.47
CA PHE A 35 12.95 9.62 4.73
C PHE A 35 12.22 8.53 5.53
N SER A 36 10.89 8.56 5.48
CA SER A 36 10.05 7.46 5.92
C SER A 36 10.20 6.32 4.92
N VAL A 37 11.02 5.33 5.25
CA VAL A 37 10.85 4.00 4.66
C VAL A 37 9.60 3.43 5.30
N GLN A 38 8.43 3.90 4.86
CA GLN A 38 7.23 3.08 4.95
C GLN A 38 7.61 1.85 4.15
N ALA A 39 7.98 0.78 4.84
CA ALA A 39 8.28 -0.47 4.19
C ALA A 39 7.11 -0.74 3.26
N LEU A 40 7.38 -0.86 1.97
CA LEU A 40 6.48 -1.44 0.99
C LEU A 40 6.17 -2.85 1.47
N ALA A 41 5.26 -2.98 2.43
CA ALA A 41 4.64 -4.23 2.81
C ALA A 41 3.42 -4.40 1.91
N ALA A 42 3.67 -4.41 0.60
CA ALA A 42 2.71 -4.90 -0.39
C ALA A 42 3.00 -6.38 -0.68
N GLU A 43 3.51 -7.12 0.31
CA GLU A 43 3.69 -8.57 0.19
C GLU A 43 2.30 -9.20 0.35
N GLY A 44 1.80 -9.81 -0.73
CA GLY A 44 0.47 -10.42 -0.74
C GLY A 44 0.37 -11.51 0.32
N MET A 45 -0.80 -11.63 0.94
CA MET A 45 -1.10 -12.70 1.88
C MET A 45 -1.42 -13.99 1.13
N ALA A 46 -0.61 -15.02 1.34
CA ALA A 46 -0.88 -16.35 0.79
C ALA A 46 -2.02 -17.04 1.57
N VAL A 47 -3.02 -17.54 0.84
CA VAL A 47 -4.14 -18.33 1.38
C VAL A 47 -4.34 -19.56 0.48
N GLY A 48 -3.74 -20.68 0.88
CA GLY A 48 -3.70 -21.87 0.02
C GLY A 48 -2.88 -21.60 -1.24
N GLU A 49 -3.49 -21.79 -2.41
CA GLU A 49 -2.89 -21.48 -3.72
C GLU A 49 -3.16 -20.02 -4.18
N LEU A 50 -3.86 -19.23 -3.36
CA LEU A 50 -4.18 -17.84 -3.65
C LEU A 50 -3.13 -16.91 -3.07
N THR A 51 -2.85 -15.82 -3.78
CA THR A 51 -2.18 -14.65 -3.20
C THR A 51 -3.15 -13.48 -3.19
N ILE A 52 -3.38 -12.88 -2.02
CA ILE A 52 -4.32 -11.78 -1.82
C ILE A 52 -3.56 -10.51 -1.52
N HIS A 53 -3.78 -9.46 -2.30
CA HIS A 53 -3.23 -8.12 -2.08
C HIS A 53 -4.34 -7.17 -1.66
N SER A 54 -4.07 -6.35 -0.65
CA SER A 54 -4.86 -5.17 -0.34
C SER A 54 -4.13 -3.96 -0.91
N LEU A 55 -4.66 -3.41 -1.99
CA LEU A 55 -4.11 -2.26 -2.71
C LEU A 55 -4.77 -0.99 -2.19
N SER A 56 -4.00 0.07 -1.96
CA SER A 56 -4.56 1.35 -1.55
C SER A 56 -4.97 2.17 -2.77
N ASP A 57 -6.18 2.71 -2.75
CA ASP A 57 -6.60 3.77 -3.66
C ASP A 57 -6.46 5.16 -3.03
N GLY A 58 -5.94 5.24 -1.79
CA GLY A 58 -5.89 6.45 -0.97
C GLY A 58 -6.91 6.39 0.18
N ASN A 59 -7.58 7.50 0.45
CA ASN A 59 -8.60 7.59 1.50
C ASN A 59 -9.74 8.53 1.10
N LEU A 60 -10.90 8.34 1.73
CA LEU A 60 -11.98 9.31 1.68
C LEU A 60 -11.79 10.36 2.78
N VAL A 61 -12.46 11.50 2.66
CA VAL A 61 -12.54 12.54 3.69
C VAL A 61 -14.02 12.83 3.89
N LEU A 62 -14.57 12.29 4.98
CA LEU A 62 -16.00 12.30 5.24
C LEU A 62 -16.32 13.06 6.55
N PRO A 63 -17.44 13.79 6.61
CA PRO A 63 -17.89 14.37 7.87
C PRO A 63 -18.36 13.27 8.83
N LEU A 64 -18.17 13.47 10.13
CA LEU A 64 -18.58 12.49 11.14
C LEU A 64 -20.09 12.18 11.12
N SER A 65 -20.91 13.09 10.61
CA SER A 65 -22.34 12.87 10.43
C SER A 65 -22.66 11.68 9.52
N MET A 66 -21.73 11.26 8.64
CA MET A 66 -21.90 10.08 7.80
C MET A 66 -21.57 8.75 8.49
N LEU A 67 -20.86 8.77 9.63
CA LEU A 67 -20.43 7.55 10.30
C LEU A 67 -21.62 6.81 10.96
N ALA A 68 -22.51 7.56 11.59
CA ALA A 68 -23.71 7.05 12.24
C ALA A 68 -24.85 8.07 12.13
N PRO A 69 -25.50 8.17 10.97
CA PRO A 69 -26.49 9.23 10.68
C PRO A 69 -27.71 9.17 11.59
N ASP A 70 -28.06 7.97 12.06
CA ASP A 70 -29.23 7.73 12.93
C ASP A 70 -28.90 7.84 14.43
N THR A 71 -27.68 8.21 14.80
CA THR A 71 -27.22 8.33 16.19
C THR A 71 -26.99 9.79 16.58
N PRO A 72 -27.39 10.22 17.80
CA PRO A 72 -27.05 11.55 18.28
C PRO A 72 -25.54 11.80 18.22
N GLN A 73 -25.13 12.90 17.59
CA GLN A 73 -23.71 13.20 17.35
C GLN A 73 -22.88 13.32 18.64
N ALA A 74 -23.50 13.72 19.75
CA ALA A 74 -22.84 13.77 21.05
C ALA A 74 -22.39 12.37 21.53
N GLU A 75 -23.17 11.32 21.24
CA GLU A 75 -22.81 9.95 21.60
C GLU A 75 -21.67 9.42 20.73
N VAL A 76 -21.72 9.70 19.42
CA VAL A 76 -20.65 9.36 18.48
C VAL A 76 -19.33 10.05 18.88
N THR A 77 -19.40 11.34 19.21
CA THR A 77 -18.25 12.14 19.64
C THR A 77 -17.66 11.59 20.93
N ALA A 78 -18.48 11.31 21.94
CA ALA A 78 -18.03 10.75 23.21
C ALA A 78 -17.37 9.37 23.03
N LEU A 79 -17.90 8.53 22.13
CA LEU A 79 -17.29 7.24 21.81
C LEU A 79 -15.93 7.39 21.13
N LEU A 80 -15.82 8.27 20.14
CA LEU A 80 -14.57 8.55 19.44
C LEU A 80 -13.51 9.11 20.40
N GLU A 81 -13.88 10.07 21.26
CA GLU A 81 -13.02 10.59 22.32
C GLU A 81 -12.54 9.50 23.27
N ALA A 82 -13.45 8.66 23.77
CA ALA A 82 -13.12 7.55 24.66
C ALA A 82 -12.18 6.53 24.00
N ALA A 83 -12.28 6.36 22.69
CA ALA A 83 -11.43 5.46 21.90
C ALA A 83 -10.14 6.14 21.38
N GLY A 84 -9.93 7.44 21.64
CA GLY A 84 -8.75 8.18 21.19
C GLY A 84 -8.73 8.50 19.69
N PHE A 85 -9.89 8.50 19.03
CA PHE A 85 -10.03 8.87 17.62
C PHE A 85 -10.36 10.35 17.45
N SER A 86 -10.13 10.86 16.23
CA SER A 86 -10.50 12.23 15.85
C SER A 86 -12.01 12.45 15.94
N THR A 87 -12.41 13.61 16.47
CA THR A 87 -13.80 14.07 16.53
C THR A 87 -14.13 15.16 15.51
N THR A 88 -13.22 15.48 14.60
CA THR A 88 -13.42 16.55 13.61
C THR A 88 -13.67 16.06 12.19
N GLY A 89 -13.46 14.77 11.92
CA GLY A 89 -13.62 14.18 10.60
C GLY A 89 -13.19 12.71 10.59
N HIS A 90 -13.59 12.00 9.53
CA HIS A 90 -13.24 10.61 9.32
C HIS A 90 -12.53 10.45 7.98
N GLU A 91 -11.38 9.77 8.01
CA GLU A 91 -10.56 9.51 6.83
C GLU A 91 -10.41 8.01 6.58
N PRO A 92 -11.48 7.30 6.16
CA PRO A 92 -11.40 5.87 5.96
C PRO A 92 -10.50 5.54 4.77
N PRO A 93 -9.63 4.53 4.88
CA PRO A 93 -8.83 4.07 3.74
C PRO A 93 -9.74 3.50 2.66
N CYS A 94 -9.46 3.84 1.41
CA CYS A 94 -10.08 3.22 0.25
C CYS A 94 -9.15 2.10 -0.22
N ASN A 95 -9.54 0.84 0.00
CA ASN A 95 -8.74 -0.32 -0.37
C ASN A 95 -9.46 -1.15 -1.42
N VAL A 96 -8.69 -1.67 -2.37
CA VAL A 96 -9.11 -2.52 -3.47
C VAL A 96 -8.42 -3.87 -3.31
N THR A 97 -9.14 -4.96 -3.51
CA THR A 97 -8.56 -6.31 -3.34
C THR A 97 -8.16 -6.88 -4.69
N LEU A 98 -6.93 -7.39 -4.79
CA LEU A 98 -6.48 -8.20 -5.92
C LEU A 98 -6.23 -9.64 -5.44
N ILE A 99 -6.80 -10.62 -6.13
CA ILE A 99 -6.52 -12.05 -5.90
C ILE A 99 -5.80 -12.61 -7.12
N GLU A 100 -4.65 -13.23 -6.87
CA GLU A 100 -3.92 -14.04 -7.86
C GLU A 100 -4.18 -15.52 -7.63
N SER A 101 -4.56 -16.24 -8.69
CA SER A 101 -4.87 -17.67 -8.67
C SER A 101 -4.53 -18.33 -10.01
N GLY A 102 -3.39 -19.02 -10.06
CA GLY A 102 -2.85 -19.55 -11.32
C GLY A 102 -2.61 -18.40 -12.30
N ASP A 103 -3.24 -18.49 -13.47
CA ASP A 103 -3.17 -17.46 -14.52
C ASP A 103 -4.19 -16.31 -14.34
N ASN A 104 -5.01 -16.36 -13.27
CA ASN A 104 -6.02 -15.34 -13.03
C ASN A 104 -5.52 -14.25 -12.09
N LYS A 105 -5.79 -12.99 -12.46
CA LYS A 105 -5.68 -11.80 -11.61
C LYS A 105 -7.05 -11.14 -11.52
N ILE A 106 -7.69 -11.28 -10.37
CA ILE A 106 -9.08 -10.90 -10.13
C ILE A 106 -9.10 -9.66 -9.25
N LEU A 107 -9.51 -8.53 -9.80
CA LEU A 107 -9.61 -7.26 -9.09
C LEU A 107 -11.04 -7.03 -8.59
N PHE A 108 -11.20 -6.75 -7.30
CA PHE A 108 -12.49 -6.44 -6.69
C PHE A 108 -12.61 -4.92 -6.52
N ASP A 109 -13.52 -4.33 -7.29
CA ASP A 109 -13.68 -2.89 -7.52
C ASP A 109 -12.49 -2.23 -8.24
N VAL A 110 -12.62 -0.95 -8.58
CA VAL A 110 -11.63 -0.19 -9.38
C VAL A 110 -11.23 1.14 -8.73
N GLY A 111 -11.43 1.25 -7.43
CA GLY A 111 -11.18 2.47 -6.67
C GLY A 111 -12.11 3.61 -7.05
N ALA A 112 -11.75 4.82 -6.64
CA ALA A 112 -12.50 6.05 -6.82
C ALA A 112 -12.26 6.71 -8.19
N GLY A 113 -11.17 6.35 -8.86
CA GLY A 113 -10.70 7.01 -10.08
C GLY A 113 -10.32 8.49 -9.86
N ALA A 114 -10.02 9.19 -10.96
CA ALA A 114 -9.46 10.55 -10.89
C ALA A 114 -10.44 11.67 -10.50
N ASN A 115 -11.75 11.40 -10.49
CA ASN A 115 -12.79 12.44 -10.47
C ASN A 115 -13.66 12.44 -9.21
N PHE A 116 -13.45 11.52 -8.27
CA PHE A 116 -14.32 11.40 -7.09
C PHE A 116 -13.84 12.26 -5.91
N MET A 117 -12.58 12.12 -5.50
CA MET A 117 -12.00 12.90 -4.40
C MET A 117 -10.48 13.05 -4.58
N PRO A 118 -9.87 14.23 -4.30
CA PRO A 118 -8.43 14.44 -4.50
C PRO A 118 -7.51 13.56 -3.65
N SER A 119 -8.03 12.98 -2.55
CA SER A 119 -7.29 12.08 -1.66
C SER A 119 -7.35 10.61 -2.09
N ALA A 120 -8.06 10.30 -3.18
CA ALA A 120 -8.24 8.94 -3.71
C ALA A 120 -7.89 8.87 -5.21
N GLY A 121 -7.97 7.68 -5.80
CA GLY A 121 -7.60 7.44 -7.20
C GLY A 121 -6.17 6.94 -7.43
N ASN A 122 -5.50 6.44 -6.39
CA ASN A 122 -4.10 5.97 -6.44
C ASN A 122 -3.95 4.46 -6.78
N LEU A 123 -5.02 3.80 -7.25
CA LEU A 123 -5.00 2.37 -7.51
C LEU A 123 -3.92 1.95 -8.53
N LEU A 124 -3.68 2.75 -9.57
CA LEU A 124 -2.69 2.42 -10.60
C LEU A 124 -1.27 2.41 -10.04
N GLU A 125 -0.96 3.37 -9.17
CA GLU A 125 0.31 3.44 -8.45
C GLU A 125 0.48 2.24 -7.50
N SER A 126 -0.60 1.81 -6.83
CA SER A 126 -0.57 0.62 -5.98
C SER A 126 -0.38 -0.69 -6.75
N LEU A 127 -0.94 -0.79 -7.96
CA LEU A 127 -0.70 -1.93 -8.87
C LEU A 127 0.76 -1.95 -9.37
N ASP A 128 1.28 -0.79 -9.79
CA ASP A 128 2.68 -0.66 -10.22
C ASP A 128 3.67 -1.01 -9.10
N ALA A 129 3.36 -0.65 -7.85
CA ALA A 129 4.17 -0.99 -6.68
C ALA A 129 4.35 -2.50 -6.46
N ILE A 130 3.44 -3.34 -6.97
CA ILE A 130 3.55 -4.80 -6.97
C ILE A 130 3.89 -5.38 -8.35
N SER A 131 4.26 -4.52 -9.31
CA SER A 131 4.62 -4.90 -10.69
C SER A 131 3.48 -5.62 -11.43
N VAL A 132 2.24 -5.22 -11.18
CA VAL A 132 1.06 -5.68 -11.92
C VAL A 132 0.59 -4.54 -12.83
N SER A 133 0.50 -4.79 -14.13
CA SER A 133 -0.12 -3.87 -15.08
C SER A 133 -1.65 -4.01 -15.04
N PRO A 134 -2.43 -2.94 -15.29
CA PRO A 134 -3.86 -3.07 -15.54
C PRO A 134 -4.21 -4.08 -16.64
N ASP A 135 -3.34 -4.22 -17.65
CA ASP A 135 -3.51 -5.19 -18.74
C ASP A 135 -3.33 -6.66 -18.28
N ASP A 136 -2.71 -6.89 -17.12
CA ASP A 136 -2.57 -8.23 -16.54
C ASP A 136 -3.85 -8.68 -15.82
N ILE A 137 -4.79 -7.75 -15.54
CA ILE A 137 -6.04 -8.04 -14.83
C ILE A 137 -6.97 -8.81 -15.76
N THR A 138 -7.29 -10.05 -15.37
CA THR A 138 -8.12 -10.94 -16.19
C THR A 138 -9.60 -10.82 -15.88
N HIS A 139 -9.94 -10.43 -14.65
CA HIS A 139 -11.33 -10.29 -14.19
C HIS A 139 -11.49 -9.07 -13.30
N VAL A 140 -12.64 -8.40 -13.40
CA VAL A 140 -13.06 -7.34 -12.49
C VAL A 140 -14.41 -7.72 -11.88
N VAL A 141 -14.50 -7.68 -10.56
CA VAL A 141 -15.71 -7.94 -9.78
C VAL A 141 -16.13 -6.65 -9.09
N PHE A 142 -17.25 -6.08 -9.50
CA PHE A 142 -17.84 -4.94 -8.81
C PHE A 142 -18.67 -5.42 -7.63
N THR A 143 -18.34 -4.96 -6.44
CA THR A 143 -19.11 -5.26 -5.23
C THR A 143 -20.41 -4.46 -5.19
N HIS A 144 -20.39 -3.25 -5.78
CA HIS A 144 -21.54 -2.33 -5.89
C HIS A 144 -21.34 -1.32 -7.04
N ALA A 145 -22.30 -0.39 -7.22
CA ALA A 145 -22.26 0.73 -8.17
C ALA A 145 -22.95 1.97 -7.59
#